data_AF-A0A9X3NQS7-F1
#
_entry.id   AF-A0A9X3NQS7-F1
#
_cell.length_a   1.000
_cell.length_b   1.000
_cell.length_c   1.000
_cell.angle_alpha   90.00
_cell.angle_beta   90.00
_cell.angle_gamma   90.00
#
_symmetry.space_group_name_H-M   'P 1'
#
loop_
_entity.id
_entity.type
_entity.pdbx_description
1 polymer ?
#
loop_
_entity_poly.entity_id
_entity_poly.type
_entity_poly.pdbx_seq_one_letter_code
_entity_poly.pdbx_strand_id
1 'polypeptide(L)'
;MESPPYRPSQALLVREFMRRAAWWADRFPDAGWPFYDYAGEVAPEVRADPAVIQQATARLPEVPQVLRLSCEFALHFAALWDSGVEVPELSGPFEPLMLVFERGSLVSFDSSGMIQVDVMAIKRGRSRDWLIEEPYVTLDISVLDEIDASAK
;
A
#
# COMPACT_ATOMS: atom_id res chain seq x y z
N MET A 1 -8.01 27.03 -1.06
CA MET A 1 -7.55 25.62 -1.05
C MET A 1 -7.72 25.14 -2.47
N GLU A 2 -6.63 25.11 -3.24
CA GLU A 2 -6.66 24.56 -4.61
C GLU A 2 -7.03 23.08 -4.52
N SER A 3 -7.90 22.61 -5.41
CA SER A 3 -8.16 21.18 -5.53
C SER A 3 -6.85 20.47 -5.86
N PRO A 4 -6.52 19.33 -5.22
CA PRO A 4 -5.30 18.61 -5.51
C PRO A 4 -5.23 18.27 -7.01
N PRO A 5 -4.06 18.39 -7.65
CA PRO A 5 -3.90 18.14 -9.07
C PRO A 5 -4.28 16.69 -9.41
N TYR A 6 -4.95 16.49 -10.53
CA TYR A 6 -5.25 15.16 -11.06
C TYR A 6 -3.94 14.44 -11.42
N ARG A 7 -3.70 13.29 -10.78
CA ARG A 7 -2.49 12.46 -10.97
C ARG A 7 -2.87 11.00 -11.17
N PRO A 8 -3.13 10.54 -12.40
CA PRO A 8 -3.61 9.18 -12.64
C PRO A 8 -2.66 8.10 -12.15
N SER A 9 -1.35 8.37 -12.05
CA SER A 9 -0.38 7.42 -11.48
C SER A 9 -0.76 7.00 -10.06
N GLN A 10 -1.35 7.90 -9.27
CA GLN A 10 -1.74 7.64 -7.88
C GLN A 10 -2.82 6.55 -7.78
N ALA A 11 -3.82 6.60 -8.66
CA ALA A 11 -4.84 5.55 -8.70
C ALA A 11 -4.28 4.22 -9.21
N LEU A 12 -3.34 4.26 -10.15
CA LEU A 12 -2.67 3.05 -10.64
C LEU A 12 -1.80 2.41 -9.54
N LEU A 13 -1.08 3.21 -8.75
CA LEU A 13 -0.32 2.73 -7.60
C LEU A 13 -1.22 2.11 -6.53
N VAL A 14 -2.37 2.73 -6.20
CA VAL A 14 -3.34 2.13 -5.27
C VAL A 14 -3.91 0.82 -5.84
N ARG A 15 -4.20 0.75 -7.14
CA ARG A 15 -4.64 -0.49 -7.80
C ARG A 15 -3.56 -1.57 -7.74
N GLU A 16 -2.29 -1.20 -7.93
CA GLU A 16 -1.17 -2.12 -7.83
C GLU A 16 -0.94 -2.61 -6.39
N PHE A 17 -1.09 -1.72 -5.39
CA PHE A 17 -1.12 -2.12 -3.97
C PHE A 17 -2.22 -3.15 -3.71
N MET A 18 -3.45 -2.87 -4.15
CA MET A 18 -4.58 -3.79 -3.99
C MET A 18 -4.28 -5.14 -4.65
N ARG A 19 -3.81 -5.15 -5.90
CA ARG A 19 -3.43 -6.36 -6.63
C ARG A 19 -2.41 -7.19 -5.85
N ARG A 20 -1.31 -6.58 -5.39
CA ARG A 20 -0.27 -7.29 -4.65
C ARG A 20 -0.79 -7.81 -3.31
N ALA A 21 -1.48 -6.98 -2.53
CA ALA A 21 -2.10 -7.41 -1.27
C ALA A 21 -3.10 -8.56 -1.46
N ALA A 22 -3.73 -8.69 -2.64
CA ALA A 22 -4.74 -9.72 -2.88
C ALA A 22 -4.10 -11.09 -2.93
N TRP A 23 -2.94 -11.19 -3.58
CA TRP A 23 -2.13 -12.41 -3.62
C TRP A 23 -1.66 -12.82 -2.22
N TRP A 24 -1.31 -11.85 -1.37
CA TRP A 24 -0.98 -12.12 0.04
C TRP A 24 -2.19 -12.60 0.84
N ALA A 25 -3.35 -11.96 0.70
CA ALA A 25 -4.58 -12.38 1.36
C ALA A 25 -5.10 -13.75 0.88
N ASP A 26 -4.84 -14.12 -0.37
CA ASP A 26 -5.18 -15.46 -0.89
C ASP A 26 -4.24 -16.54 -0.32
N ARG A 27 -2.96 -16.20 -0.14
CA ARG A 27 -1.97 -17.09 0.47
C ARG A 27 -2.22 -17.37 1.95
N PHE A 28 -2.82 -16.41 2.67
CA PHE A 28 -3.11 -16.47 4.10
C PHE A 28 -4.61 -16.23 4.35
N PRO A 29 -5.45 -17.27 4.37
CA PRO A 29 -6.91 -17.14 4.40
C PRO A 29 -7.48 -16.41 5.64
N ASP A 30 -6.75 -16.41 6.75
CA ASP A 30 -7.13 -15.73 7.99
C ASP A 30 -6.68 -14.25 8.02
N ALA A 31 -5.88 -13.84 7.03
CA ALA A 31 -5.41 -12.47 6.91
C ALA A 31 -6.55 -11.52 6.54
N GLY A 32 -6.46 -10.30 7.07
CA GLY A 32 -7.34 -9.21 6.69
C GLY A 32 -7.04 -8.68 5.28
N TRP A 33 -7.90 -7.77 4.82
CA TRP A 33 -7.85 -7.21 3.47
C TRP A 33 -8.30 -5.74 3.42
N PRO A 34 -7.61 -4.84 2.70
CA PRO A 34 -6.30 -4.99 2.03
C PRO A 34 -5.12 -4.51 2.88
N PHE A 35 -5.40 -3.76 3.95
CA PHE A 35 -4.41 -3.19 4.86
C PHE A 35 -4.22 -4.14 6.04
N TYR A 36 -3.25 -5.06 5.94
CA TYR A 36 -3.04 -6.12 6.92
C TYR A 36 -1.56 -6.41 7.17
N ASP A 37 -1.24 -6.92 8.35
CA ASP A 37 0.11 -7.30 8.76
C ASP A 37 0.51 -8.66 8.18
N TYR A 38 0.81 -8.70 6.88
CA TYR A 38 1.25 -9.94 6.22
C TYR A 38 2.58 -10.48 6.76
N ALA A 39 3.44 -9.63 7.33
CA ALA A 39 4.66 -10.08 7.96
C ALA A 39 4.38 -10.97 9.17
N GLY A 40 3.33 -10.63 9.94
CA GLY A 40 2.87 -11.42 11.08
C GLY A 40 2.35 -12.81 10.74
N GLU A 41 1.82 -12.99 9.53
CA GLU A 41 1.37 -14.30 9.04
C GLU A 41 2.54 -15.20 8.61
N VAL A 42 3.66 -14.60 8.18
CA VAL A 42 4.85 -15.34 7.75
C VAL A 42 5.73 -15.71 8.93
N ALA A 43 6.13 -14.71 9.73
CA ALA A 43 7.06 -14.87 10.84
C ALA A 43 6.71 -13.86 11.95
N PRO A 44 5.78 -14.20 12.86
CA PRO A 44 5.27 -13.27 13.87
C PRO A 44 6.34 -12.75 14.83
N GLU A 45 7.46 -13.45 14.97
CA GLU A 45 8.64 -13.08 15.75
C GLU A 45 9.55 -12.06 15.06
N VAL A 46 9.47 -11.92 13.73
CA VAL A 46 10.29 -10.98 12.97
C VAL A 46 9.53 -9.66 12.84
N ARG A 47 9.96 -8.67 13.63
CA ARG A 47 9.31 -7.37 13.72
C ARG A 47 10.31 -6.23 13.58
N ALA A 48 9.91 -5.18 12.88
CA ALA A 48 10.61 -3.90 12.93
C ALA A 48 10.80 -3.41 14.37
N ASP A 49 11.93 -2.75 14.59
CA ASP A 49 12.26 -2.12 15.87
C ASP A 49 11.15 -1.11 16.26
N PRO A 50 10.54 -1.24 17.46
CA PRO A 50 9.56 -0.29 17.95
C PRO A 50 10.01 1.17 17.92
N ALA A 51 11.31 1.44 18.10
CA ALA A 51 11.87 2.78 18.00
C ALA A 51 11.78 3.35 16.57
N VAL A 52 11.98 2.51 15.55
CA VAL A 52 11.84 2.90 14.14
C VAL A 52 10.38 3.19 13.81
N ILE A 53 9.46 2.33 14.25
CA ILE A 53 8.01 2.53 14.08
C ILE A 53 7.57 3.84 14.74
N GLN A 54 8.01 4.08 15.98
CA GLN A 54 7.69 5.31 16.69
C GLN A 54 8.23 6.54 15.95
N GLN A 55 9.47 6.51 15.47
CA GLN A 55 10.05 7.63 14.72
C GLN A 55 9.31 7.91 13.41
N ALA A 56 8.94 6.86 12.67
CA ALA A 56 8.19 6.97 11.41
C ALA A 56 6.79 7.55 11.65
N THR A 57 6.11 7.11 12.71
CA THR A 57 4.72 7.50 13.01
C THR A 57 4.60 8.82 13.78
N ALA A 58 5.62 9.23 14.54
CA ALA A 58 5.62 10.49 15.30
C ALA A 58 5.50 11.74 14.41
N ARG A 59 5.90 11.63 13.14
CA ARG A 59 5.79 12.70 12.13
C ARG A 59 4.46 12.71 11.39
N LEU A 60 3.52 11.83 11.78
CA LEU A 60 2.20 11.70 11.17
C LEU A 60 1.06 12.12 12.12
N PRO A 61 1.10 13.27 12.82
CA PRO A 61 -0.08 13.73 13.53
C PRO A 61 -1.20 14.03 12.51
N GLU A 62 -2.44 13.65 12.85
CA GLU A 62 -3.66 13.87 12.03
C GLU A 62 -3.90 12.94 10.81
N VAL A 63 -3.05 11.94 10.57
CA VAL A 63 -3.35 10.94 9.52
C VAL A 63 -4.40 9.92 9.99
N PRO A 64 -5.30 9.46 9.11
CA PRO A 64 -6.19 8.34 9.41
C PRO A 64 -5.46 7.11 9.95
N GLN A 65 -6.06 6.43 10.95
CA GLN A 65 -5.47 5.27 11.61
C GLN A 65 -4.99 4.18 10.62
N VAL A 66 -5.74 3.97 9.53
CA VAL A 66 -5.38 2.99 8.51
C VAL A 66 -4.04 3.31 7.84
N LEU A 67 -3.72 4.58 7.62
CA LEU A 67 -2.43 4.99 7.05
C LEU A 67 -1.30 4.72 8.03
N ARG A 68 -1.50 5.05 9.30
CA ARG A 68 -0.52 4.78 10.36
C ARG A 68 -0.20 3.29 10.46
N LEU A 69 -1.24 2.44 10.48
CA LEU A 69 -1.09 0.99 10.49
C LEU A 69 -0.41 0.48 9.22
N SER A 70 -0.73 1.05 8.06
CA SER A 70 -0.09 0.65 6.79
C SER A 70 1.41 0.92 6.79
N CYS A 71 1.85 2.06 7.34
CA CYS A 71 3.27 2.35 7.51
C CYS A 71 3.94 1.37 8.49
N GLU A 72 3.28 1.05 9.60
CA GLU A 72 3.76 0.06 10.57
C GLU A 72 3.89 -1.33 9.94
N PHE A 73 2.88 -1.79 9.21
CA PHE A 73 2.91 -3.07 8.51
C PHE A 73 3.97 -3.11 7.41
N ALA A 74 4.18 -2.00 6.69
CA ALA A 74 5.26 -1.89 5.72
C ALA A 74 6.64 -2.03 6.37
N LEU A 75 6.84 -1.45 7.56
CA LEU A 75 8.07 -1.60 8.33
C LEU A 75 8.26 -3.03 8.82
N HIS A 76 7.23 -3.68 9.36
CA HIS A 76 7.31 -5.09 9.73
C HIS A 76 7.65 -5.98 8.52
N PHE A 77 7.07 -5.67 7.36
CA PHE A 77 7.37 -6.38 6.13
C PHE A 77 8.82 -6.17 5.67
N ALA A 78 9.34 -4.94 5.76
CA ALA A 78 10.76 -4.67 5.45
C ALA A 78 11.69 -5.46 6.38
N ALA A 79 11.40 -5.50 7.68
CA ALA A 79 12.17 -6.30 8.64
C ALA A 79 12.12 -7.81 8.33
N LEU A 80 10.97 -8.32 7.87
CA LEU A 80 10.85 -9.69 7.37
C LEU A 80 11.78 -9.94 6.19
N TRP A 81 11.81 -9.04 5.21
CA TRP A 81 12.69 -9.16 4.04
C TRP A 81 14.17 -9.19 4.42
N ASP A 82 14.58 -8.31 5.33
CA ASP A 82 15.97 -8.17 5.76
C ASP A 82 16.42 -9.33 6.65
N SER A 83 15.49 -10.07 7.27
CA SER A 83 15.81 -11.18 8.18
C SER A 83 16.37 -12.42 7.47
N GLY A 84 16.14 -12.54 6.16
CA GLY A 84 16.52 -13.74 5.39
C GLY A 84 15.63 -14.97 5.66
N VAL A 85 14.54 -14.82 6.41
CA VAL A 85 13.49 -15.86 6.50
C VAL A 85 12.90 -16.12 5.12
N GLU A 86 12.60 -17.39 4.83
CA GLU A 86 11.96 -17.77 3.58
C GLU A 86 10.55 -17.15 3.49
N VAL A 87 10.35 -16.30 2.48
CA VAL A 87 9.07 -15.65 2.20
C VAL A 87 8.45 -16.26 0.94
N PRO A 88 7.11 -16.29 0.81
CA PRO A 88 6.45 -16.65 -0.43
C PRO A 88 7.01 -15.86 -1.62
N GLU A 89 7.11 -16.49 -2.80
CA GLU A 89 7.53 -15.86 -4.06
C GLU A 89 6.46 -14.89 -4.60
N LEU A 90 6.18 -13.83 -3.84
CA LEU A 90 5.21 -12.79 -4.13
C LEU A 90 5.88 -11.42 -4.08
N SER A 91 5.44 -10.50 -4.92
CA SER A 91 5.89 -9.10 -4.85
C SER A 91 5.47 -8.46 -3.52
N GLY A 92 6.28 -7.52 -3.04
CA GLY A 92 6.02 -6.77 -1.81
C GLY A 92 4.73 -5.98 -1.89
N PRO A 93 3.81 -6.14 -0.92
CA PRO A 93 2.50 -5.53 -1.02
C PRO A 93 2.58 -4.01 -0.87
N PHE A 94 3.45 -3.50 0.00
CA PHE A 94 3.42 -2.10 0.45
C PHE A 94 4.17 -1.09 -0.42
N GLU A 95 5.09 -1.53 -1.28
CA GLU A 95 5.92 -0.63 -2.10
C GLU A 95 5.09 0.35 -2.95
N PRO A 96 4.02 -0.06 -3.66
CA PRO A 96 3.18 0.89 -4.40
C PRO A 96 2.49 1.91 -3.48
N LEU A 97 2.12 1.50 -2.27
CA LEU A 97 1.48 2.38 -1.29
C LEU A 97 2.47 3.40 -0.70
N MET A 98 3.73 3.01 -0.48
CA MET A 98 4.78 3.95 -0.06
C MET A 98 5.00 5.03 -1.12
N LEU A 99 5.03 4.65 -2.40
CA LEU A 99 5.13 5.61 -3.50
C LEU A 99 3.96 6.59 -3.55
N VAL A 100 2.73 6.15 -3.22
CA VAL A 100 1.57 7.07 -3.09
C VAL A 100 1.86 8.16 -2.06
N PHE A 101 2.38 7.77 -0.88
CA PHE A 101 2.67 8.70 0.22
C PHE A 101 3.86 9.61 -0.07
N GLU A 102 4.95 9.07 -0.62
CA GLU A 102 6.14 9.84 -1.00
C GLU A 102 5.84 10.88 -2.08
N ARG A 103 4.91 10.56 -2.97
CA ARG A 103 4.40 11.48 -3.99
C ARG A 103 3.34 12.45 -3.44
N GLY A 104 3.08 12.46 -2.14
CA GLY A 104 2.23 13.44 -1.47
C GLY A 104 0.74 13.21 -1.61
N SER A 105 0.29 11.99 -1.93
CA SER A 105 -1.12 11.60 -1.85
C SER A 105 -1.39 10.85 -0.56
N LEU A 106 -2.62 10.95 -0.08
CA LEU A 106 -3.12 10.14 1.02
C LEU A 106 -4.22 9.22 0.51
N VAL A 107 -4.35 8.07 1.17
CA VAL A 107 -5.44 7.13 0.94
C VAL A 107 -6.45 7.24 2.09
N SER A 108 -7.73 7.33 1.76
CA SER A 108 -8.80 7.33 2.76
C SER A 108 -9.98 6.46 2.30
N PHE A 109 -10.96 6.28 3.18
CA PHE A 109 -12.19 5.57 2.85
C PHE A 109 -13.38 6.49 2.97
N ASP A 110 -14.32 6.39 2.02
CA ASP A 110 -15.63 6.98 2.20
C ASP A 110 -16.62 6.03 2.91
N SER A 111 -17.80 6.56 3.23
CA SER A 111 -18.86 5.80 3.90
C SER A 111 -19.42 4.64 3.08
N SER A 112 -19.15 4.59 1.77
CA SER A 112 -19.52 3.50 0.88
C SER A 112 -18.44 2.42 0.77
N GLY A 113 -17.30 2.61 1.45
CA GLY A 113 -16.17 1.68 1.44
C GLY A 113 -15.30 1.79 0.18
N MET A 114 -15.39 2.90 -0.57
CA MET A 114 -14.47 3.19 -1.65
C MET A 114 -13.17 3.76 -1.08
N ILE A 115 -12.07 3.40 -1.71
CA ILE A 115 -10.74 3.91 -1.43
C ILE A 115 -10.56 5.21 -2.22
N GLN A 116 -10.39 6.32 -1.53
CA GLN A 116 -10.20 7.64 -2.11
C GLN A 116 -8.71 7.96 -2.17
N VAL A 117 -8.26 8.43 -3.33
CA VAL A 117 -6.90 8.92 -3.57
C VAL A 117 -6.96 10.11 -4.52
N ASP A 118 -6.48 11.27 -4.06
CA ASP A 118 -6.69 12.57 -4.71
C ASP A 118 -8.18 12.79 -5.06
N VAL A 119 -8.50 12.96 -6.35
CA VAL A 119 -9.89 13.13 -6.86
C VAL A 119 -10.51 11.82 -7.38
N MET A 120 -9.86 10.68 -7.14
CA MET A 120 -10.24 9.38 -7.70
C MET A 120 -10.73 8.43 -6.60
N ALA A 121 -11.71 7.61 -6.98
CA ALA A 121 -12.29 6.58 -6.11
C ALA A 121 -12.08 5.19 -6.70
N ILE A 122 -11.59 4.26 -5.88
CA ILE A 122 -11.33 2.86 -6.25
C ILE A 122 -12.20 1.97 -5.38
N LYS A 123 -12.92 1.05 -6.01
CA LYS A 123 -13.78 0.11 -5.27
C LYS A 123 -12.93 -0.93 -4.54
N ARG A 124 -13.00 -0.99 -3.21
CA ARG A 124 -12.24 -1.99 -2.42
C ARG A 124 -12.54 -3.43 -2.84
N GLY A 125 -13.82 -3.78 -3.01
CA GLY A 125 -14.23 -5.14 -3.41
C GLY A 125 -13.76 -6.23 -2.43
N ARG A 126 -13.76 -7.49 -2.90
CA ARG A 126 -13.17 -8.64 -2.21
C ARG A 126 -11.76 -8.86 -2.73
N SER A 127 -10.88 -9.48 -1.94
CA SER A 127 -9.51 -9.83 -2.36
C SER A 127 -9.48 -10.58 -3.70
N ARG A 128 -10.36 -11.57 -3.87
CA ARG A 128 -10.49 -12.34 -5.12
C ARG A 128 -10.76 -11.50 -6.38
N ASP A 129 -11.38 -10.32 -6.23
CA ASP A 129 -11.68 -9.44 -7.37
C ASP A 129 -10.39 -8.72 -7.86
N TRP A 130 -9.28 -8.86 -7.12
CA TRP A 130 -7.98 -8.24 -7.36
C TRP A 130 -6.85 -9.25 -7.59
N LEU A 131 -7.15 -10.55 -7.70
CA LEU A 131 -6.20 -11.58 -8.11
C LEU A 131 -5.91 -11.48 -9.62
N ILE A 132 -5.13 -10.45 -9.96
CA ILE A 132 -4.79 -10.09 -11.33
C ILE A 132 -3.30 -10.36 -11.52
N GLU A 133 -2.99 -11.07 -12.61
CA GLU A 133 -1.62 -11.47 -12.94
C GLU A 133 -0.79 -10.26 -13.39
N GLU A 134 -1.33 -9.47 -14.31
CA GLU A 134 -0.62 -8.33 -14.90
C GLU A 134 -0.54 -7.13 -13.93
N PRO A 135 0.65 -6.53 -13.75
CA PRO A 135 0.79 -5.29 -13.00
C PRO A 135 0.00 -4.14 -13.63
N TYR A 136 -0.62 -3.30 -12.80
CA TYR A 136 -1.30 -2.10 -13.29
C TYR A 136 -0.35 -1.00 -13.73
N VAL A 137 0.84 -0.97 -13.14
CA VAL A 137 1.86 0.03 -13.40
C VAL A 137 3.24 -0.49 -12.97
N THR A 138 4.28 0.00 -13.63
CA THR A 138 5.65 -0.13 -13.10
C THR A 138 5.85 0.84 -11.94
N LEU A 139 6.77 0.50 -11.03
CA LEU A 139 7.14 1.38 -9.92
C LEU A 139 8.30 2.34 -10.27
N ASP A 140 8.71 2.36 -11.55
CA ASP A 140 9.68 3.31 -12.07
C ASP A 140 9.14 4.74 -12.00
N ILE A 141 9.82 5.59 -11.22
CA ILE A 141 9.44 6.99 -10.98
C ILE A 141 9.32 7.77 -12.30
N SER A 142 10.21 7.54 -13.26
CA SER A 142 10.18 8.26 -14.54
C SER A 142 8.90 7.96 -15.32
N VAL A 143 8.47 6.70 -15.32
CA VAL A 143 7.23 6.28 -15.99
C VAL A 143 6.00 6.83 -15.27
N LEU A 144 6.00 6.84 -13.94
CA LEU A 144 4.91 7.43 -13.15
C LEU A 144 4.77 8.93 -13.42
N ASP A 145 5.89 9.64 -13.54
CA ASP A 145 5.90 11.07 -13.87
C ASP A 145 5.43 11.33 -15.31
N GLU A 146 5.78 10.48 -16.27
CA GLU A 146 5.28 10.55 -17.65
C GLU A 146 3.75 10.34 -17.73
N ILE A 147 3.22 9.39 -16.95
CA ILE A 147 1.78 9.14 -16.83
C ILE A 147 1.06 10.40 -16.33
N ASP A 148 1.59 11.02 -15.27
CA ASP A 148 0.99 12.23 -14.70
C ASP A 148 1.13 13.45 -15.62
N ALA A 149 2.24 13.55 -16.36
CA ALA A 149 2.46 14.64 -17.33
C ALA A 149 1.53 14.53 -18.55
N SER A 150 1.24 13.32 -19.00
CA SER A 150 0.38 13.03 -20.16
C SER A 150 -1.12 13.27 -19.88
N ALA A 151 -1.49 13.46 -18.62
CA ALA A 151 -2.86 13.65 -18.18
C ALA A 151 -3.27 15.13 -18.01
N LYS A 152 -2.36 16.05 -18.34
CA LYS A 152 -2.55 17.51 -18.28
C LYS A 152 -3.25 18.06 -19.51
#